data_AF-A0A3M1XKK3-F1
#
_entry.id   AF-A0A3M1XKK3-F1
#
_cell.length_a   1.000
_cell.length_b   1.000
_cell.length_c   1.000
_cell.angle_alpha   90.00
_cell.angle_beta   90.00
_cell.angle_gamma   90.00
#
_symmetry.space_group_name_H-M   'P 1'
#
loop_
_entity.id
_entity.type
_entity.pdbx_description
1 polymer ?
#
loop_
_entity_poly.entity_id
_entity_poly.type
_entity_poly.pdbx_seq_one_letter_code
_entity_poly.pdbx_strand_id
1 'polypeptide(L)'
;MRVHCCWMIVGALLVLQTNAARAQDSFARWFFNRTLRIDLFHTGGKKNEQYTVDRLWVREGWNGPSTGLADPPPLGLYQARVEDLESQQLIYARGFSTLFNEWQTTAEAGRGAHRTFGETLRLPLPRRSFRLSILRRDANNRFTRVVFQQVFHPDSLVIHPEPALPQAEMTILQKTGNPQERVDVVFVAEGYTANQRSKFLTDARRMMKALFSVDPFLKVQNRFNCYAVFVASPDSGVDEPGKKQYRTTPLNASFGTFGLPRYLMTDDNRSLQNIAEKAPFDAIVILVNTNRYGGGGIYNLYACTTVDNPWSTYVMVHEFGHSFAGLGDEYFSSTVAYQDFYPEGTEPWEPNLTALADPAQLKWKHLVEPGTPIPTPWDKATYEAKTGEFRRQVSRLRAKGASEEQIRQAELTYQHWLKQFFASQPYAGKVGAFEGGGYVSSGIYRPALNCIMFSKGLQDFDPVCQEAITRVIDYYTGRGYPKSKAN
;
A
#
# COMPACT_ATOMS: atom_id res chain seq x y z
N MET A 1 -14.39 67.33 1.40
CA MET A 1 -13.85 66.64 0.20
C MET A 1 -12.73 65.72 0.68
N ARG A 2 -12.95 64.40 0.80
CA ARG A 2 -12.35 63.32 -0.05
C ARG A 2 -10.94 63.71 -0.54
N VAL A 3 -9.88 62.93 -0.28
CA VAL A 3 -9.54 61.67 -0.98
C VAL A 3 -8.31 60.99 -0.31
N HIS A 4 -8.42 59.66 -0.16
CA HIS A 4 -7.42 58.56 -0.10
C HIS A 4 -6.17 58.57 0.80
N CYS A 5 -6.04 57.50 1.61
CA CYS A 5 -4.83 56.68 1.60
C CYS A 5 -5.20 55.23 2.00
N CYS A 6 -5.24 54.33 1.01
CA CYS A 6 -5.32 52.89 1.21
C CYS A 6 -4.17 52.29 0.38
N TRP A 7 -3.06 51.96 1.03
CA TRP A 7 -1.98 51.22 0.39
C TRP A 7 -2.14 49.73 0.68
N MET A 8 -2.19 49.00 -0.42
CA MET A 8 -2.42 47.58 -0.58
C MET A 8 -1.42 46.69 0.16
N ILE A 9 -1.95 45.71 0.88
CA ILE A 9 -1.28 44.44 1.15
C ILE A 9 -1.36 43.60 -0.13
N VAL A 10 -0.30 43.62 -0.95
CA VAL A 10 -0.09 42.65 -2.04
C VAL A 10 1.33 42.13 -1.90
N GLY A 11 1.51 41.05 -1.12
CA GLY A 11 2.83 40.49 -0.84
C GLY A 11 2.87 39.00 -0.57
N ALA A 12 1.77 38.25 -0.76
CA ALA A 12 1.72 36.81 -0.43
C ALA A 12 1.33 35.89 -1.60
N LEU A 13 1.03 36.42 -2.79
CA LEU A 13 0.55 35.63 -3.94
C LEU A 13 1.60 35.35 -5.03
N LEU A 14 2.78 36.00 -4.99
CA LEU A 14 3.81 35.84 -6.04
C LEU A 14 4.84 34.71 -5.79
N VAL A 15 4.96 34.19 -4.56
CA VAL A 15 6.01 33.20 -4.22
C VAL A 15 5.58 31.75 -4.53
N LEU A 16 4.28 31.47 -4.60
CA LEU A 16 3.77 30.13 -4.95
C LEU A 16 3.80 29.85 -6.46
N GLN A 17 3.67 30.87 -7.31
CA GLN A 17 3.68 30.70 -8.77
C GLN A 17 5.08 30.33 -9.33
N THR A 18 6.16 30.75 -8.67
CA THR A 18 7.53 30.50 -9.17
C THR A 18 7.99 29.05 -8.99
N ASN A 19 7.48 28.34 -7.99
CA ASN A 19 7.86 26.94 -7.74
C ASN A 19 7.10 25.97 -8.63
N ALA A 20 5.80 26.19 -8.85
CA ALA A 20 5.01 25.38 -9.78
C ALA A 20 5.53 25.50 -11.22
N ALA A 21 5.84 26.73 -11.67
CA ALA A 21 6.43 26.98 -12.98
C ALA A 21 7.80 26.28 -13.14
N ARG A 22 8.72 26.43 -12.18
CA ARG A 22 10.03 25.76 -12.20
C ARG A 22 9.94 24.23 -12.17
N ALA A 23 8.97 23.68 -11.44
CA ALA A 23 8.79 22.24 -11.39
C ALA A 23 8.19 21.69 -12.68
N GLN A 24 7.24 22.41 -13.28
CA GLN A 24 6.68 22.12 -14.60
C GLN A 24 7.74 22.25 -15.72
N ASP A 25 8.66 23.21 -15.61
CA ASP A 25 9.85 23.32 -16.48
C ASP A 25 10.77 22.11 -16.35
N SER A 26 10.95 21.58 -15.12
CA SER A 26 11.75 20.37 -14.89
C SER A 26 11.10 19.10 -15.44
N PHE A 27 9.78 18.95 -15.31
CA PHE A 27 9.04 17.82 -15.90
C PHE A 27 9.08 17.89 -17.42
N ALA A 28 8.72 19.04 -18.00
CA ALA A 28 8.65 19.23 -19.45
C ALA A 28 10.03 19.12 -20.12
N ARG A 29 11.12 19.37 -19.40
CA ARG A 29 12.49 19.13 -19.86
C ARG A 29 12.74 17.65 -20.18
N TRP A 30 12.28 16.75 -19.31
CA TRP A 30 12.64 15.32 -19.39
C TRP A 30 11.53 14.45 -19.98
N PHE A 31 10.27 14.83 -19.83
CA PHE A 31 9.12 13.97 -20.12
C PHE A 31 8.09 14.61 -21.05
N PHE A 32 7.37 13.77 -21.78
CA PHE A 32 6.08 14.13 -22.37
C PHE A 32 4.98 14.01 -21.32
N ASN A 33 3.86 14.73 -21.48
CA ASN A 33 2.65 14.51 -20.68
C ASN A 33 1.91 13.25 -21.18
N ARG A 34 2.59 12.11 -21.12
CA ARG A 34 2.12 10.79 -21.56
C ARG A 34 2.63 9.76 -20.56
N THR A 35 1.86 8.70 -20.35
CA THR A 35 2.27 7.59 -19.49
C THR A 35 2.86 6.48 -20.34
N LEU A 36 4.07 6.04 -20.00
CA LEU A 36 4.63 4.77 -20.43
C LEU A 36 4.27 3.71 -19.39
N ARG A 37 3.47 2.72 -19.79
CA ARG A 37 3.20 1.53 -19.01
C ARG A 37 4.00 0.36 -19.57
N ILE A 38 4.67 -0.36 -18.69
CA ILE A 38 5.56 -1.49 -19.00
C ILE A 38 5.02 -2.68 -18.23
N ASP A 39 4.39 -3.61 -18.94
CA ASP A 39 4.02 -4.91 -18.40
C ASP A 39 5.26 -5.82 -18.42
N LEU A 40 5.49 -6.50 -17.31
CA LEU A 40 6.68 -7.31 -17.05
C LEU A 40 6.26 -8.70 -16.56
N PHE A 41 7.15 -9.68 -16.74
CA PHE A 41 7.12 -10.93 -15.98
C PHE A 41 8.22 -10.90 -14.93
N HIS A 42 7.88 -11.18 -13.67
CA HIS A 42 8.82 -11.38 -12.57
C HIS A 42 8.93 -12.88 -12.29
N THR A 43 10.07 -13.47 -12.63
CA THR A 43 10.28 -14.94 -12.59
C THR A 43 11.46 -15.29 -11.70
N GLY A 44 11.32 -16.34 -10.90
CA GLY A 44 12.44 -16.89 -10.14
C GLY A 44 12.04 -17.85 -9.03
N GLY A 45 12.98 -18.06 -8.11
CA GLY A 45 12.84 -18.90 -6.91
C GLY A 45 13.20 -18.16 -5.63
N LYS A 46 13.51 -18.91 -4.57
CA LYS A 46 13.89 -18.31 -3.27
C LYS A 46 15.15 -17.44 -3.31
N LYS A 47 16.12 -17.75 -4.17
CA LYS A 47 17.45 -17.09 -4.21
C LYS A 47 17.75 -16.32 -5.50
N ASN A 48 17.00 -16.57 -6.56
CA ASN A 48 17.19 -15.97 -7.87
C ASN A 48 15.89 -15.28 -8.31
N GLU A 49 16.04 -14.29 -9.17
CA GLU A 49 14.93 -13.59 -9.80
C GLU A 49 15.43 -12.87 -11.05
N GLN A 50 14.52 -12.61 -11.97
CA GLN A 50 14.73 -11.80 -13.15
C GLN A 50 13.41 -11.15 -13.56
N TYR A 51 13.50 -10.02 -14.26
CA TYR A 51 12.37 -9.47 -15.01
C TYR A 51 12.57 -9.62 -16.51
N THR A 52 11.48 -9.81 -17.23
CA THR A 52 11.43 -9.68 -18.70
C THR A 52 10.29 -8.75 -19.10
N VAL A 53 10.44 -8.07 -20.23
CA VAL A 53 9.37 -7.22 -20.79
C VAL A 53 8.32 -8.10 -21.48
N ASP A 54 7.05 -7.95 -21.09
CA ASP A 54 5.90 -8.51 -21.82
C ASP A 54 5.46 -7.51 -22.89
N ARG A 55 5.00 -6.31 -22.46
CA ARG A 55 4.37 -5.32 -23.35
C ARG A 55 4.66 -3.88 -22.94
N LEU A 56 4.66 -3.01 -23.94
CA LEU A 56 4.78 -1.56 -23.77
C LEU A 56 3.52 -0.86 -24.26
N TRP A 57 3.01 0.06 -23.45
CA TRP A 57 1.83 0.86 -23.77
C TRP A 57 2.15 2.33 -23.56
N VAL A 58 1.69 3.18 -24.48
CA VAL A 58 1.72 4.63 -24.31
C VAL A 58 0.29 5.14 -24.25
N ARG A 59 0.03 6.03 -23.30
CA ARG A 59 -1.25 6.72 -23.12
C ARG A 59 -1.05 8.23 -23.07
N GLU A 60 -2.02 8.97 -23.59
CA GLU A 60 -2.06 10.41 -23.39
C GLU A 60 -2.33 10.75 -21.92
N GLY A 61 -1.62 11.77 -21.42
CA GLY A 61 -1.69 12.20 -20.03
C GLY A 61 -0.76 11.43 -19.09
N TRP A 62 -0.22 12.16 -18.11
CA TRP A 62 0.42 11.64 -16.91
C TRP A 62 -0.35 12.17 -15.70
N ASN A 63 -0.84 11.28 -14.84
CA ASN A 63 -1.67 11.64 -13.71
C ASN A 63 -0.94 11.58 -12.36
N GLY A 64 0.27 11.04 -12.31
CA GLY A 64 1.08 11.03 -11.08
C GLY A 64 1.74 12.39 -10.80
N PRO A 65 2.63 12.46 -9.79
CA PRO A 65 3.28 13.71 -9.41
C PRO A 65 4.15 14.24 -10.55
N SER A 66 4.24 15.56 -10.68
CA SER A 66 5.11 16.24 -11.65
C SER A 66 6.44 16.71 -11.05
N THR A 67 6.60 16.55 -9.73
CA THR A 67 7.74 17.06 -8.95
C THR A 67 8.32 15.94 -8.08
N GLY A 68 9.56 16.08 -7.62
CA GLY A 68 10.21 15.06 -6.77
C GLY A 68 10.44 13.73 -7.46
N LEU A 69 10.34 13.67 -8.79
CA LEU A 69 10.37 12.42 -9.56
C LEU A 69 11.66 11.60 -9.36
N ALA A 70 12.80 12.25 -9.12
CA ALA A 70 14.08 11.60 -8.88
C ALA A 70 14.41 11.39 -7.38
N ASP A 71 13.54 11.83 -6.46
CA ASP A 71 13.71 11.70 -5.00
C ASP A 71 12.42 11.10 -4.38
N PRO A 72 12.08 9.85 -4.73
CA PRO A 72 10.86 9.21 -4.25
C PRO A 72 10.97 8.82 -2.78
N PRO A 73 9.84 8.50 -2.12
CA PRO A 73 9.87 7.77 -0.85
C PRO A 73 10.81 6.56 -0.96
N PRO A 74 11.77 6.38 -0.04
CA PRO A 74 12.72 5.26 -0.06
C PRO A 74 12.07 3.99 0.50
N LEU A 75 10.87 3.67 0.03
CA LEU A 75 10.01 2.57 0.50
C LEU A 75 9.99 1.42 -0.53
N GLY A 76 9.57 0.24 -0.08
CA GLY A 76 9.48 -0.96 -0.90
C GLY A 76 10.77 -1.76 -0.97
N LEU A 77 10.63 -3.02 -1.39
CA LEU A 77 11.76 -3.94 -1.59
C LEU A 77 12.51 -3.67 -2.90
N TYR A 78 11.81 -3.11 -3.89
CA TYR A 78 12.37 -2.75 -5.20
C TYR A 78 12.28 -1.26 -5.46
N GLN A 79 13.16 -0.77 -6.32
CA GLN A 79 13.10 0.58 -6.87
C GLN A 79 13.33 0.54 -8.38
N ALA A 80 12.36 1.01 -9.15
CA ALA A 80 12.54 1.33 -10.55
C ALA A 80 13.25 2.67 -10.67
N ARG A 81 14.27 2.77 -11.53
CA ARG A 81 15.02 4.00 -11.84
C ARG A 81 15.06 4.22 -13.34
N VAL A 82 14.87 5.46 -13.74
CA VAL A 82 14.99 5.94 -15.12
C VAL A 82 16.11 6.95 -15.18
N GLU A 83 17.15 6.61 -15.93
CA GLU A 83 18.31 7.47 -16.17
C GLU A 83 18.30 7.92 -17.63
N ASP A 84 18.49 9.22 -17.86
CA ASP A 84 18.71 9.74 -19.21
C ASP A 84 20.05 9.21 -19.77
N LEU A 85 20.04 8.67 -20.99
CA LEU A 85 21.21 7.95 -21.52
C LEU A 85 22.35 8.90 -21.91
N GLU A 86 22.05 10.14 -22.27
CA GLU A 86 23.06 11.12 -22.68
C GLU A 86 23.76 11.73 -21.46
N SER A 87 22.99 12.25 -20.51
CA SER A 87 23.51 12.92 -19.32
C SER A 87 23.84 11.99 -18.15
N GLN A 88 23.39 10.73 -18.19
CA GLN A 88 23.44 9.78 -17.08
C GLN A 88 22.70 10.27 -15.81
N GLN A 89 21.84 11.28 -15.93
CA GLN A 89 21.11 11.82 -14.80
C GLN A 89 19.91 10.93 -14.44
N LEU A 90 19.72 10.66 -13.15
CA LEU A 90 18.47 10.08 -12.63
C LEU A 90 17.34 11.10 -12.80
N ILE A 91 16.33 10.76 -13.60
CA ILE A 91 15.21 11.65 -13.93
C ILE A 91 13.89 11.17 -13.35
N TYR A 92 13.76 9.88 -13.02
CA TYR A 92 12.59 9.32 -12.35
C TYR A 92 12.97 8.09 -11.51
N ALA A 93 12.34 7.91 -10.36
CA ALA A 93 12.41 6.69 -9.57
C ALA A 93 11.10 6.42 -8.82
N ARG A 94 10.80 5.14 -8.57
CA ARG A 94 9.63 4.72 -7.78
C ARG A 94 9.93 3.43 -7.03
N GLY A 95 9.68 3.44 -5.72
CA GLY A 95 9.76 2.25 -4.88
C GLY A 95 8.49 1.38 -4.99
N PHE A 96 8.60 0.07 -4.87
CA PHE A 96 7.46 -0.86 -4.87
C PHE A 96 7.82 -2.21 -4.25
N SER A 97 6.78 -2.99 -3.94
CA SER A 97 6.87 -4.41 -3.59
C SER A 97 5.91 -5.21 -4.47
N THR A 98 6.07 -6.53 -4.51
CA THR A 98 5.38 -7.45 -5.41
C THR A 98 4.83 -8.68 -4.67
N LEU A 99 3.83 -9.32 -5.27
CA LEU A 99 3.33 -10.60 -4.77
C LEU A 99 4.40 -11.70 -4.87
N PHE A 100 5.30 -11.62 -5.87
CA PHE A 100 6.44 -12.52 -5.99
C PHE A 100 7.36 -12.46 -4.76
N ASN A 101 7.65 -11.29 -4.17
CA ASN A 101 8.55 -11.24 -3.02
C ASN A 101 7.95 -11.88 -1.77
N GLU A 102 6.65 -11.77 -1.56
CA GLU A 102 6.00 -12.50 -0.47
C GLU A 102 6.06 -14.00 -0.74
N TRP A 103 5.77 -14.42 -1.97
CA TRP A 103 5.89 -15.82 -2.37
C TRP A 103 7.28 -16.39 -2.11
N GLN A 104 8.36 -15.64 -2.35
CA GLN A 104 9.74 -16.07 -2.09
C GLN A 104 10.00 -16.46 -0.62
N THR A 105 9.21 -15.92 0.31
CA THR A 105 9.33 -16.24 1.75
C THR A 105 8.54 -17.48 2.14
N THR A 106 7.78 -18.10 1.23
CA THR A 106 6.94 -19.26 1.53
C THR A 106 7.73 -20.57 1.59
N ALA A 107 7.14 -21.59 2.23
CA ALA A 107 7.67 -22.95 2.21
C ALA A 107 7.71 -23.56 0.79
N GLU A 108 6.83 -23.11 -0.13
CA GLU A 108 6.85 -23.53 -1.52
C GLU A 108 8.16 -23.13 -2.21
N ALA A 109 8.52 -21.85 -2.13
CA ALA A 109 9.81 -21.35 -2.61
C ALA A 109 10.99 -22.00 -1.87
N GLY A 110 10.84 -22.25 -0.56
CA GLY A 110 11.83 -22.96 0.26
C GLY A 110 12.16 -24.37 -0.22
N ARG A 111 11.21 -25.07 -0.85
CA ARG A 111 11.41 -26.39 -1.46
C ARG A 111 12.02 -26.34 -2.87
N GLY A 112 12.40 -25.15 -3.36
CA GLY A 112 13.05 -24.96 -4.66
C GLY A 112 12.07 -24.75 -5.82
N ALA A 113 10.79 -24.46 -5.55
CA ALA A 113 9.84 -24.10 -6.61
C ALA A 113 10.26 -22.80 -7.31
N HIS A 114 9.88 -22.68 -8.59
CA HIS A 114 9.98 -21.46 -9.38
C HIS A 114 8.59 -21.03 -9.83
N ARG A 115 8.33 -19.72 -9.82
CA ARG A 115 7.07 -19.12 -10.31
C ARG A 115 7.34 -17.87 -11.13
N THR A 116 6.33 -17.49 -11.90
CA THR A 116 6.27 -16.24 -12.67
C THR A 116 5.02 -15.48 -12.25
N PHE A 117 5.16 -14.18 -12.04
CA PHE A 117 4.07 -13.26 -11.75
C PHE A 117 4.06 -12.14 -12.79
N GLY A 118 2.88 -11.65 -13.14
CA GLY A 118 2.75 -10.44 -13.95
C GLY A 118 2.94 -9.21 -13.08
N GLU A 119 3.72 -8.23 -13.58
CA GLU A 119 3.99 -6.97 -12.89
C GLU A 119 3.80 -5.80 -13.86
N THR A 120 3.55 -4.61 -13.35
CA THR A 120 3.40 -3.41 -14.18
C THR A 120 4.11 -2.21 -13.57
N LEU A 121 4.91 -1.53 -14.38
CA LEU A 121 5.45 -0.21 -14.06
C LEU A 121 4.75 0.88 -14.88
N ARG A 122 4.44 2.00 -14.23
CA ARG A 122 3.92 3.23 -14.87
C ARG A 122 4.87 4.37 -14.58
N LEU A 123 5.32 5.07 -15.62
CA LEU A 123 6.23 6.21 -15.52
C LEU A 123 5.90 7.28 -16.59
N PRO A 124 6.21 8.57 -16.37
CA PRO A 124 6.03 9.58 -17.40
C PRO A 124 6.99 9.30 -18.57
N LEU A 125 6.49 9.35 -19.81
CA LEU A 125 7.26 8.95 -21.00
C LEU A 125 8.46 9.89 -21.21
N PRO A 126 9.72 9.38 -21.15
CA PRO A 126 10.90 10.20 -21.40
C PRO A 126 10.97 10.73 -22.83
N ARG A 127 11.53 11.94 -23.00
CA ARG A 127 11.73 12.58 -24.31
C ARG A 127 12.92 12.06 -25.08
N ARG A 128 13.88 11.45 -24.38
CA ARG A 128 15.15 10.95 -24.93
C ARG A 128 15.31 9.49 -24.58
N SER A 129 16.29 8.85 -25.21
CA SER A 129 16.69 7.49 -24.88
C SER A 129 17.06 7.40 -23.40
N PHE A 130 16.61 6.35 -22.74
CA PHE A 130 16.76 6.20 -21.31
C PHE A 130 17.09 4.76 -20.93
N ARG A 131 17.74 4.59 -19.78
CA ARG A 131 17.95 3.30 -19.13
C ARG A 131 16.92 3.13 -18.03
N LEU A 132 16.14 2.05 -18.09
CA LEU A 132 15.31 1.61 -16.98
C LEU A 132 16.04 0.50 -16.23
N SER A 133 16.22 0.66 -14.93
CA SER A 133 16.77 -0.36 -14.03
C SER A 133 15.79 -0.65 -12.90
N ILE A 134 15.64 -1.93 -12.55
CA ILE A 134 14.95 -2.34 -11.31
C ILE A 134 16.03 -2.82 -10.35
N LEU A 135 16.10 -2.19 -9.19
CA LEU A 135 17.04 -2.53 -8.13
C LEU A 135 16.30 -3.15 -6.97
N ARG A 136 16.85 -4.22 -6.40
CA ARG A 136 16.44 -4.81 -5.13
C ARG A 136 17.23 -4.21 -3.98
N ARG A 137 16.54 -4.01 -2.87
CA ARG A 137 17.11 -3.57 -1.59
C ARG A 137 17.99 -4.67 -0.96
N ASP A 138 19.16 -4.29 -0.48
CA ASP A 138 20.06 -5.14 0.29
C ASP A 138 19.72 -5.15 1.79
N ALA A 139 20.40 -5.99 2.57
CA ALA A 139 20.20 -6.10 4.02
C ALA A 139 20.53 -4.82 4.80
N ASN A 140 21.21 -3.84 4.19
CA ASN A 140 21.49 -2.53 4.77
C ASN A 140 20.48 -1.48 4.32
N ASN A 141 19.32 -1.91 3.79
CA ASN A 141 18.28 -1.07 3.25
C ASN A 141 18.70 -0.17 2.08
N ARG A 142 19.72 -0.56 1.30
CA ARG A 142 20.16 0.19 0.10
C ARG A 142 19.76 -0.52 -1.18
N PHE A 143 19.31 0.23 -2.19
CA PHE A 143 19.03 -0.31 -3.52
C PHE A 143 20.34 -0.50 -4.31
N THR A 144 20.94 -1.67 -4.23
CA THR A 144 22.28 -1.96 -4.81
C THR A 144 22.28 -3.10 -5.81
N ARG A 145 21.35 -4.06 -5.70
CA ARG A 145 21.31 -5.24 -6.59
C ARG A 145 20.42 -4.97 -7.79
N VAL A 146 21.00 -4.79 -8.98
CA VAL A 146 20.24 -4.67 -10.23
C VAL A 146 19.67 -6.05 -10.61
N VAL A 147 18.35 -6.15 -10.74
CA VAL A 147 17.61 -7.37 -11.14
C VAL A 147 16.99 -7.26 -12.54
N PHE A 148 16.99 -6.06 -13.10
CA PHE A 148 16.61 -5.77 -14.47
C PHE A 148 17.31 -4.51 -14.94
N GLN A 149 17.75 -4.48 -16.20
CA GLN A 149 18.24 -3.27 -16.83
C GLN A 149 18.04 -3.35 -18.34
N GLN A 150 17.46 -2.31 -18.94
CA GLN A 150 17.29 -2.22 -20.37
C GLN A 150 17.29 -0.76 -20.85
N VAL A 151 17.83 -0.53 -22.05
CA VAL A 151 17.77 0.77 -22.73
C VAL A 151 16.52 0.80 -23.62
N PHE A 152 15.80 1.92 -23.56
CA PHE A 152 14.62 2.18 -24.36
C PHE A 152 14.84 3.45 -25.20
N HIS A 153 14.38 3.42 -26.44
CA HIS A 153 14.39 4.56 -27.35
C HIS A 153 12.93 4.96 -27.62
N PRO A 154 12.47 6.13 -27.13
CA PRO A 154 11.06 6.55 -27.25
C PRO A 154 10.51 6.49 -28.69
N ASP A 155 11.33 6.84 -29.68
CA ASP A 155 10.93 6.89 -31.09
C ASP A 155 10.82 5.51 -31.75
N SER A 156 11.35 4.45 -31.12
CA SER A 156 11.32 3.08 -31.64
C SER A 156 10.52 2.13 -30.75
N LEU A 157 9.74 2.64 -29.79
CA LEU A 157 8.85 1.81 -28.99
C LEU A 157 7.81 1.19 -29.91
N VAL A 158 7.78 -0.14 -29.98
CA VAL A 158 6.66 -0.87 -30.61
C VAL A 158 5.47 -0.73 -29.66
N ILE A 159 4.68 0.31 -29.88
CA ILE A 159 3.50 0.61 -29.07
C ILE A 159 2.38 -0.31 -29.54
N HIS A 160 1.88 -1.15 -28.64
CA HIS A 160 0.66 -1.89 -28.94
C HIS A 160 -0.52 -0.91 -29.00
N PRO A 161 -1.40 -0.99 -30.03
CA PRO A 161 -2.65 -0.22 -30.04
C PRO A 161 -3.40 -0.51 -28.74
N GLU A 162 -3.95 0.51 -28.09
CA GLU A 162 -4.55 0.40 -26.75
C GLU A 162 -5.41 -0.88 -26.66
N PRO A 163 -5.24 -1.70 -25.61
CA PRO A 163 -6.04 -2.90 -25.51
C PRO A 163 -7.50 -2.46 -25.49
N ALA A 164 -8.37 -3.21 -26.16
CA ALA A 164 -9.80 -3.02 -26.01
C ALA A 164 -10.10 -3.09 -24.51
N LEU A 165 -10.30 -1.92 -23.90
CA LEU A 165 -10.50 -1.86 -22.47
C LEU A 165 -11.76 -2.67 -22.18
N PRO A 166 -11.78 -3.48 -21.10
CA PRO A 166 -13.01 -4.13 -20.66
C PRO A 166 -14.15 -3.11 -20.61
N GLN A 167 -15.39 -3.57 -20.82
CA GLN A 167 -16.58 -2.72 -20.69
C GLN A 167 -16.74 -2.32 -19.21
N ALA A 168 -15.94 -1.33 -18.82
CA ALA A 168 -15.78 -0.84 -17.48
C ALA A 168 -16.24 0.62 -17.43
N GLU A 169 -16.97 0.97 -16.39
CA GLU A 169 -17.57 2.27 -16.19
C GLU A 169 -16.92 2.98 -15.01
N MET A 170 -16.40 4.18 -15.25
CA MET A 170 -15.83 5.03 -14.23
C MET A 170 -16.88 5.97 -13.65
N THR A 171 -16.93 6.07 -12.33
CA THR A 171 -17.76 7.01 -11.57
C THR A 171 -16.86 7.84 -10.66
N ILE A 172 -16.99 9.16 -10.70
CA ILE A 172 -16.29 10.05 -9.76
C ILE A 172 -17.03 10.00 -8.43
N LEU A 173 -16.35 9.55 -7.36
CA LEU A 173 -16.88 9.58 -6.00
C LEU A 173 -16.56 10.90 -5.30
N GLN A 174 -15.36 11.42 -5.55
CA GLN A 174 -14.86 12.68 -5.02
C GLN A 174 -13.83 13.27 -5.99
N LYS A 175 -13.91 14.57 -6.28
CA LYS A 175 -12.90 15.30 -7.06
C LYS A 175 -12.62 16.64 -6.39
N THR A 176 -11.39 16.84 -5.91
CA THR A 176 -10.96 17.99 -5.10
C THR A 176 -9.85 18.80 -5.77
N GLY A 177 -9.33 18.33 -6.90
CA GLY A 177 -8.33 19.06 -7.67
C GLY A 177 -7.83 18.29 -8.89
N ASN A 178 -6.75 18.80 -9.46
CA ASN A 178 -6.05 18.17 -10.57
C ASN A 178 -5.32 16.90 -10.09
N PRO A 179 -5.43 15.75 -10.80
CA PRO A 179 -4.64 14.55 -10.54
C PRO A 179 -3.17 14.76 -10.16
N GLN A 180 -2.42 15.61 -10.88
CA GLN A 180 -1.00 15.83 -10.58
C GLN A 180 -0.72 16.58 -9.26
N GLU A 181 -1.76 17.02 -8.55
CA GLU A 181 -1.68 17.74 -7.26
C GLU A 181 -2.50 17.06 -6.16
N ARG A 182 -3.04 15.87 -6.41
CA ARG A 182 -3.89 15.12 -5.48
C ARG A 182 -3.40 13.68 -5.44
N VAL A 183 -3.74 12.98 -4.36
CA VAL A 183 -3.66 11.53 -4.34
C VAL A 183 -4.90 11.00 -5.06
N ASP A 184 -4.72 10.30 -6.16
CA ASP A 184 -5.82 9.65 -6.87
C ASP A 184 -6.01 8.21 -6.37
N VAL A 185 -7.16 7.89 -5.80
CA VAL A 185 -7.53 6.53 -5.36
C VAL A 185 -8.61 5.96 -6.26
N VAL A 186 -8.38 4.77 -6.82
CA VAL A 186 -9.38 4.04 -7.61
C VAL A 186 -9.86 2.79 -6.87
N PHE A 187 -11.17 2.69 -6.67
CA PHE A 187 -11.85 1.48 -6.22
C PHE A 187 -12.25 0.64 -7.42
N VAL A 188 -11.83 -0.61 -7.49
CA VAL A 188 -12.11 -1.54 -8.61
C VAL A 188 -13.07 -2.63 -8.15
N ALA A 189 -14.11 -2.89 -8.93
CA ALA A 189 -15.09 -3.94 -8.66
C ALA A 189 -14.53 -5.33 -8.97
N GLU A 190 -14.68 -6.26 -8.02
CA GLU A 190 -14.38 -7.69 -8.22
C GLU A 190 -15.50 -8.58 -7.67
N GLY A 191 -15.98 -9.53 -8.49
CA GLY A 191 -17.07 -10.44 -8.14
C GLY A 191 -18.46 -9.80 -8.08
N TYR A 192 -18.65 -8.62 -8.68
CA TYR A 192 -19.95 -7.95 -8.80
C TYR A 192 -20.56 -8.20 -10.18
N THR A 193 -21.74 -8.81 -10.23
CA THR A 193 -22.49 -9.02 -11.47
C THR A 193 -23.05 -7.71 -12.03
N ALA A 194 -23.48 -7.69 -13.28
CA ALA A 194 -24.02 -6.49 -13.94
C ALA A 194 -25.16 -5.81 -13.16
N ASN A 195 -26.07 -6.59 -12.55
CA ASN A 195 -27.16 -6.08 -11.72
C ASN A 195 -26.74 -5.64 -10.30
N GLN A 196 -25.48 -5.87 -9.90
CA GLN A 196 -24.92 -5.46 -8.61
C GLN A 196 -24.12 -4.15 -8.69
N ARG A 197 -24.15 -3.43 -9.82
CA ARG A 197 -23.48 -2.13 -9.98
C ARG A 197 -23.80 -1.13 -8.86
N SER A 198 -25.08 -1.00 -8.49
CA SER A 198 -25.51 -0.09 -7.42
C SER A 198 -24.97 -0.52 -6.05
N LYS A 199 -24.82 -1.83 -5.82
CA LYS A 199 -24.18 -2.37 -4.61
C LYS A 199 -22.71 -1.97 -4.57
N PHE A 200 -21.96 -2.21 -5.65
CA PHE A 200 -20.55 -1.81 -5.77
C PHE A 200 -20.34 -0.32 -5.46
N LEU A 201 -21.14 0.58 -6.05
CA LEU A 201 -21.01 2.02 -5.78
C LEU A 201 -21.34 2.38 -4.32
N THR A 202 -22.22 1.63 -3.68
CA THR A 202 -22.53 1.80 -2.24
C THR A 202 -21.36 1.34 -1.39
N ASP A 203 -20.79 0.18 -1.71
CA ASP A 203 -19.62 -0.39 -1.02
C ASP A 203 -18.40 0.53 -1.18
N ALA A 204 -18.13 1.05 -2.38
CA ALA A 204 -17.03 1.96 -2.64
C ALA A 204 -17.15 3.27 -1.85
N ARG A 205 -18.35 3.86 -1.77
CA ARG A 205 -18.59 5.03 -0.90
C ARG A 205 -18.43 4.71 0.58
N ARG A 206 -18.85 3.52 1.03
CA ARG A 206 -18.66 3.08 2.43
C ARG A 206 -17.18 2.94 2.77
N MET A 207 -16.38 2.32 1.89
CA MET A 207 -14.94 2.18 2.09
C MET A 207 -14.22 3.54 2.04
N MET A 208 -14.54 4.40 1.06
CA MET A 208 -14.02 5.77 1.01
C MET A 208 -14.32 6.54 2.31
N LYS A 209 -15.54 6.45 2.84
CA LYS A 209 -15.90 7.09 4.13
C LYS A 209 -15.12 6.52 5.31
N ALA A 210 -14.87 5.20 5.33
CA ALA A 210 -14.07 4.58 6.38
C ALA A 210 -12.60 5.01 6.32
N LEU A 211 -12.02 5.14 5.13
CA LEU A 211 -10.67 5.70 4.97
C LEU A 211 -10.61 7.12 5.55
N PHE A 212 -11.56 7.96 5.16
CA PHE A 212 -11.65 9.34 5.60
C PHE A 212 -12.19 9.55 7.02
N SER A 213 -12.47 8.49 7.77
CA SER A 213 -12.80 8.58 9.21
C SER A 213 -11.60 8.33 10.12
N VAL A 214 -10.41 8.08 9.55
CA VAL A 214 -9.20 7.68 10.27
C VAL A 214 -8.11 8.72 10.06
N ASP A 215 -7.38 9.09 11.11
CA ASP A 215 -6.22 9.97 10.99
C ASP A 215 -5.01 9.25 10.35
N PRO A 216 -4.27 9.89 9.43
CA PRO A 216 -4.32 11.31 9.11
C PRO A 216 -5.31 11.67 7.99
N PHE A 217 -5.89 10.68 7.29
CA PHE A 217 -6.75 10.89 6.11
C PHE A 217 -7.94 11.81 6.40
N LEU A 218 -8.53 11.71 7.59
CA LEU A 218 -9.62 12.57 8.06
C LEU A 218 -9.29 14.07 7.93
N LYS A 219 -8.06 14.48 8.22
CA LYS A 219 -7.62 15.88 8.20
C LYS A 219 -7.28 16.39 6.79
N VAL A 220 -7.08 15.49 5.84
CA VAL A 220 -6.54 15.82 4.51
C VAL A 220 -7.39 15.29 3.36
N GLN A 221 -8.68 15.01 3.59
CA GLN A 221 -9.59 14.49 2.56
C GLN A 221 -9.61 15.35 1.28
N ASN A 222 -9.44 16.67 1.42
CA ASN A 222 -9.36 17.63 0.30
C ASN A 222 -8.11 17.49 -0.59
N ARG A 223 -7.18 16.61 -0.21
CA ARG A 223 -5.96 16.26 -0.97
C ARG A 223 -6.14 14.99 -1.80
N PHE A 224 -7.35 14.41 -1.82
CA PHE A 224 -7.65 13.17 -2.53
C PHE A 224 -8.72 13.36 -3.60
N ASN A 225 -8.52 12.72 -4.74
CA ASN A 225 -9.59 12.36 -5.66
C ASN A 225 -9.92 10.88 -5.48
N CYS A 226 -11.19 10.50 -5.61
CA CYS A 226 -11.62 9.12 -5.50
C CYS A 226 -12.55 8.74 -6.65
N TYR A 227 -12.25 7.59 -7.27
CA TYR A 227 -12.97 7.06 -8.41
C TYR A 227 -13.42 5.64 -8.11
N ALA A 228 -14.55 5.24 -8.69
CA ALA A 228 -14.99 3.85 -8.70
C ALA A 228 -15.04 3.36 -10.15
N VAL A 229 -14.38 2.25 -10.44
CA VAL A 229 -14.39 1.59 -11.74
C VAL A 229 -15.14 0.28 -11.62
N PHE A 230 -16.33 0.25 -12.19
CA PHE A 230 -17.18 -0.94 -12.24
C PHE A 230 -16.88 -1.74 -13.49
N VAL A 231 -16.55 -3.01 -13.31
CA VAL A 231 -16.52 -4.02 -14.39
C VAL A 231 -17.43 -5.16 -13.96
N ALA A 232 -18.33 -5.60 -14.85
CA ALA A 232 -19.26 -6.67 -14.53
C ALA A 232 -18.53 -8.02 -14.52
N SER A 233 -18.70 -8.77 -13.45
CA SER A 233 -18.29 -10.17 -13.33
C SER A 233 -19.41 -11.08 -13.86
N PRO A 234 -19.11 -12.12 -14.64
CA PRO A 234 -20.09 -13.15 -14.98
C PRO A 234 -20.69 -13.83 -13.74
N ASP A 235 -19.84 -14.13 -12.75
CA ASP A 235 -20.26 -14.74 -11.49
C ASP A 235 -20.19 -13.76 -10.31
N SER A 236 -21.08 -13.94 -9.32
CA SER A 236 -21.01 -13.22 -8.05
C SER A 236 -20.02 -13.92 -7.11
N GLY A 237 -19.19 -13.12 -6.42
CA GLY A 237 -18.14 -13.62 -5.52
C GLY A 237 -16.84 -13.95 -6.26
N VAL A 238 -15.96 -14.71 -5.61
CA VAL A 238 -14.62 -15.04 -6.10
C VAL A 238 -14.26 -16.50 -5.80
N ASP A 239 -13.09 -16.93 -6.25
CA ASP A 239 -12.59 -18.28 -6.00
C ASP A 239 -12.38 -18.55 -4.52
N GLU A 240 -12.88 -19.72 -4.08
CA GLU A 240 -12.58 -20.32 -2.78
C GLU A 240 -12.09 -21.77 -2.98
N PRO A 241 -10.82 -21.97 -3.39
CA PRO A 241 -10.27 -23.30 -3.70
C PRO A 241 -10.38 -24.28 -2.52
N GLY A 242 -10.22 -23.80 -1.29
CA GLY A 242 -10.39 -24.60 -0.07
C GLY A 242 -11.82 -25.14 0.13
N LYS A 243 -12.82 -24.57 -0.56
CA LYS A 243 -14.20 -25.08 -0.63
C LYS A 243 -14.55 -25.70 -1.98
N LYS A 244 -13.58 -25.82 -2.90
CA LYS A 244 -13.79 -26.25 -4.30
C LYS A 244 -14.82 -25.39 -5.04
N GLN A 245 -14.85 -24.10 -4.78
CA GLN A 245 -15.73 -23.14 -5.45
C GLN A 245 -14.89 -22.24 -6.34
N TYR A 246 -15.24 -22.16 -7.62
CA TYR A 246 -14.53 -21.37 -8.63
C TYR A 246 -15.53 -20.50 -9.38
N ARG A 247 -15.12 -19.26 -9.69
CA ARG A 247 -15.95 -18.18 -10.21
C ARG A 247 -15.22 -17.51 -11.38
N THR A 248 -15.95 -17.23 -12.44
CA THR A 248 -15.45 -16.45 -13.56
C THR A 248 -15.58 -14.97 -13.21
N THR A 249 -14.45 -14.31 -13.00
CA THR A 249 -14.37 -12.91 -12.57
C THR A 249 -13.31 -12.14 -13.37
N PRO A 250 -13.41 -10.81 -13.47
CA PRO A 250 -12.49 -10.00 -14.29
C PRO A 250 -11.05 -10.01 -13.79
N LEU A 251 -10.82 -10.18 -12.48
CA LEU A 251 -9.49 -10.16 -11.88
C LEU A 251 -9.00 -11.53 -11.42
N ASN A 252 -9.82 -12.59 -11.50
CA ASN A 252 -9.46 -13.91 -11.00
C ASN A 252 -8.97 -13.87 -9.54
N ALA A 253 -9.56 -13.01 -8.70
CA ALA A 253 -9.15 -12.93 -7.31
C ALA A 253 -9.49 -14.25 -6.59
N SER A 254 -8.62 -14.68 -5.67
CA SER A 254 -8.74 -16.00 -5.04
C SER A 254 -8.33 -15.99 -3.58
N PHE A 255 -9.16 -16.61 -2.74
CA PHE A 255 -8.76 -16.96 -1.37
C PHE A 255 -7.71 -18.08 -1.38
N GLY A 256 -6.90 -18.17 -0.33
CA GLY A 256 -5.90 -19.24 -0.25
C GLY A 256 -4.58 -18.87 -0.91
N THR A 257 -4.32 -17.59 -1.13
CA THR A 257 -3.04 -17.11 -1.65
C THR A 257 -1.91 -17.66 -0.76
N PHE A 258 -0.94 -18.32 -1.39
CA PHE A 258 0.18 -19.03 -0.72
C PHE A 258 -0.23 -20.07 0.33
N GLY A 259 -1.42 -20.65 0.19
CA GLY A 259 -1.94 -21.66 1.11
C GLY A 259 -2.56 -21.10 2.39
N LEU A 260 -2.64 -19.76 2.55
CA LEU A 260 -3.32 -19.14 3.69
C LEU A 260 -4.81 -18.97 3.42
N PRO A 261 -5.72 -19.63 4.16
CA PRO A 261 -7.14 -19.64 3.83
C PRO A 261 -7.79 -18.25 3.69
N ARG A 262 -7.33 -17.24 4.44
CA ARG A 262 -7.95 -15.91 4.43
C ARG A 262 -7.19 -14.90 3.56
N TYR A 263 -6.04 -15.30 3.02
CA TYR A 263 -5.26 -14.40 2.18
C TYR A 263 -5.90 -14.34 0.78
N LEU A 264 -6.33 -13.14 0.39
CA LEU A 264 -7.16 -12.89 -0.79
C LEU A 264 -6.47 -11.85 -1.67
N MET A 265 -5.95 -12.31 -2.81
CA MET A 265 -5.19 -11.51 -3.76
C MET A 265 -5.57 -11.92 -5.19
N THR A 266 -5.07 -11.17 -6.18
CA THR A 266 -5.06 -11.54 -7.59
C THR A 266 -3.62 -11.51 -8.10
N ASP A 267 -3.21 -12.49 -8.90
CA ASP A 267 -1.95 -12.44 -9.65
C ASP A 267 -2.16 -12.01 -11.12
N ASP A 268 -3.39 -11.69 -11.52
CA ASP A 268 -3.73 -11.14 -12.84
C ASP A 268 -3.54 -9.61 -12.90
N ASN A 269 -2.29 -9.20 -12.68
CA ASN A 269 -1.88 -7.80 -12.62
C ASN A 269 -2.25 -7.03 -13.89
N ARG A 270 -2.11 -7.63 -15.07
CA ARG A 270 -2.39 -6.96 -16.34
C ARG A 270 -3.87 -6.63 -16.49
N SER A 271 -4.77 -7.56 -16.14
CA SER A 271 -6.21 -7.30 -16.14
C SER A 271 -6.58 -6.20 -15.15
N LEU A 272 -6.00 -6.22 -13.94
CA LEU A 272 -6.19 -5.16 -12.95
C LEU A 272 -5.81 -3.78 -13.51
N GLN A 273 -4.63 -3.66 -14.10
CA GLN A 273 -4.14 -2.39 -14.65
C GLN A 273 -4.99 -1.93 -15.83
N ASN A 274 -5.42 -2.84 -16.72
CA ASN A 274 -6.32 -2.53 -17.83
C ASN A 274 -7.66 -1.95 -17.34
N ILE A 275 -8.18 -2.45 -16.21
CA ILE A 275 -9.41 -1.94 -15.62
C ILE A 275 -9.16 -0.61 -14.90
N ALA A 276 -8.13 -0.54 -14.04
CA ALA A 276 -7.82 0.64 -13.23
C ALA A 276 -7.51 1.89 -14.08
N GLU A 277 -6.88 1.73 -15.25
CA GLU A 277 -6.56 2.82 -16.19
C GLU A 277 -7.78 3.56 -16.76
N LYS A 278 -9.01 3.11 -16.47
CA LYS A 278 -10.23 3.90 -16.71
C LYS A 278 -10.32 5.18 -15.89
N ALA A 279 -9.54 5.30 -14.81
CA ALA A 279 -9.45 6.48 -13.98
C ALA A 279 -7.97 6.91 -13.79
N PRO A 280 -7.71 8.19 -13.45
CA PRO A 280 -6.49 8.55 -12.76
C PRO A 280 -6.34 7.73 -11.46
N PHE A 281 -5.14 7.23 -11.20
CA PHE A 281 -4.79 6.60 -9.94
C PHE A 281 -3.30 6.71 -9.62
N ASP A 282 -3.02 6.85 -8.32
CA ASP A 282 -1.75 6.59 -7.64
C ASP A 282 -1.85 5.30 -6.81
N ALA A 283 -3.04 4.99 -6.29
CA ALA A 283 -3.33 3.83 -5.46
C ALA A 283 -4.62 3.11 -5.92
N ILE A 284 -4.58 1.77 -5.88
CA ILE A 284 -5.67 0.88 -6.29
C ILE A 284 -6.23 0.15 -5.05
N VAL A 285 -7.55 0.11 -4.92
CA VAL A 285 -8.28 -0.68 -3.91
C VAL A 285 -9.26 -1.61 -4.62
N ILE A 286 -9.06 -2.91 -4.50
CA ILE A 286 -9.96 -3.94 -5.04
C ILE A 286 -11.03 -4.24 -3.98
N LEU A 287 -12.29 -4.10 -4.36
CA LEU A 287 -13.44 -4.44 -3.52
C LEU A 287 -14.01 -5.77 -3.99
N VAL A 288 -14.00 -6.77 -3.10
CA VAL A 288 -14.39 -8.14 -3.43
C VAL A 288 -15.76 -8.47 -2.83
N ASN A 289 -16.72 -8.78 -3.69
CA ASN A 289 -18.14 -9.00 -3.34
C ASN A 289 -18.38 -10.33 -2.60
N THR A 290 -18.00 -10.39 -1.34
CA THR A 290 -18.24 -11.54 -0.44
C THR A 290 -18.30 -11.09 1.02
N ASN A 291 -18.93 -11.91 1.87
CA ASN A 291 -19.02 -11.70 3.31
C ASN A 291 -17.90 -12.40 4.11
N ARG A 292 -17.11 -13.26 3.44
CA ARG A 292 -15.98 -13.96 4.06
C ARG A 292 -14.91 -12.96 4.47
N TYR A 293 -14.28 -13.16 5.63
CA TYR A 293 -13.14 -12.33 6.03
C TYR A 293 -11.90 -12.65 5.18
N GLY A 294 -11.33 -11.65 4.55
CA GLY A 294 -10.05 -11.72 3.84
C GLY A 294 -9.67 -10.40 3.21
N GLY A 295 -8.42 -10.30 2.81
CA GLY A 295 -7.82 -9.12 2.20
C GLY A 295 -6.31 -9.30 2.06
N GLY A 296 -5.66 -8.22 1.64
CA GLY A 296 -4.22 -8.11 1.53
C GLY A 296 -3.81 -6.77 0.92
N GLY A 297 -2.59 -6.32 1.21
CA GLY A 297 -2.07 -5.06 0.72
C GLY A 297 -0.57 -5.13 0.52
N ILE A 298 -0.09 -4.73 -0.66
CA ILE A 298 1.33 -4.71 -0.99
C ILE A 298 1.70 -3.32 -1.52
N TYR A 299 2.81 -2.77 -1.00
CA TYR A 299 3.24 -1.41 -1.29
C TYR A 299 3.37 -1.13 -2.79
N ASN A 300 2.65 -0.10 -3.27
CA ASN A 300 2.54 0.33 -4.66
C ASN A 300 2.06 -0.76 -5.66
N LEU A 301 1.45 -1.84 -5.16
CA LEU A 301 0.76 -2.85 -5.97
C LEU A 301 -0.77 -2.59 -5.94
N TYR A 302 -1.44 -2.94 -4.84
CA TYR A 302 -2.84 -2.62 -4.55
C TYR A 302 -3.20 -3.00 -3.09
N ALA A 303 -4.32 -2.48 -2.59
CA ALA A 303 -5.06 -3.05 -1.45
C ALA A 303 -6.24 -3.89 -1.95
N CYS A 304 -6.59 -4.95 -1.25
CA CYS A 304 -7.68 -5.86 -1.56
C CYS A 304 -8.47 -6.16 -0.29
N THR A 305 -9.79 -6.04 -0.33
CA THR A 305 -10.64 -6.34 0.83
C THR A 305 -11.99 -6.89 0.40
N THR A 306 -12.56 -7.75 1.23
CA THR A 306 -13.97 -8.11 1.10
C THR A 306 -14.85 -6.97 1.60
N VAL A 307 -16.14 -6.96 1.23
CA VAL A 307 -17.03 -5.82 1.50
C VAL A 307 -18.15 -6.10 2.49
N ASP A 308 -18.63 -7.35 2.62
CA ASP A 308 -19.82 -7.67 3.42
C ASP A 308 -19.46 -8.33 4.76
N ASN A 309 -18.17 -8.38 5.11
CA ASN A 309 -17.73 -8.81 6.43
C ASN A 309 -17.86 -7.64 7.45
N PRO A 310 -18.23 -7.89 8.73
CA PRO A 310 -18.28 -6.85 9.75
C PRO A 310 -16.97 -6.08 9.95
N TRP A 311 -15.83 -6.68 9.61
CA TRP A 311 -14.51 -6.07 9.73
C TRP A 311 -14.00 -5.42 8.43
N SER A 312 -14.79 -5.40 7.36
CA SER A 312 -14.34 -4.96 6.02
C SER A 312 -13.80 -3.53 6.00
N THR A 313 -14.41 -2.61 6.75
CA THR A 313 -13.94 -1.22 6.81
C THR A 313 -12.58 -1.11 7.48
N TYR A 314 -12.37 -1.86 8.58
CA TYR A 314 -11.06 -1.97 9.23
C TYR A 314 -10.02 -2.57 8.28
N VAL A 315 -10.32 -3.72 7.67
CA VAL A 315 -9.41 -4.42 6.75
C VAL A 315 -9.02 -3.47 5.62
N MET A 316 -9.99 -2.82 4.98
CA MET A 316 -9.70 -1.88 3.89
C MET A 316 -8.71 -0.77 4.29
N VAL A 317 -8.87 -0.12 5.46
CA VAL A 317 -7.93 0.93 5.89
C VAL A 317 -6.56 0.34 6.25
N HIS A 318 -6.52 -0.83 6.88
CA HIS A 318 -5.29 -1.56 7.20
C HIS A 318 -4.51 -1.92 5.92
N GLU A 319 -5.15 -2.56 4.94
CA GLU A 319 -4.53 -2.94 3.66
C GLU A 319 -4.11 -1.70 2.85
N PHE A 320 -4.84 -0.59 2.96
CA PHE A 320 -4.42 0.67 2.36
C PHE A 320 -3.16 1.22 3.03
N GLY A 321 -2.97 1.03 4.34
CA GLY A 321 -1.72 1.36 5.03
C GLY A 321 -0.50 0.66 4.41
N HIS A 322 -0.61 -0.64 4.13
CA HIS A 322 0.43 -1.39 3.41
C HIS A 322 0.62 -0.87 1.98
N SER A 323 -0.45 -0.84 1.20
CA SER A 323 -0.34 -0.59 -0.25
C SER A 323 0.02 0.84 -0.60
N PHE A 324 -0.40 1.81 0.22
CA PHE A 324 -0.14 3.23 -0.01
C PHE A 324 1.12 3.72 0.69
N ALA A 325 1.32 3.37 1.97
CA ALA A 325 2.38 3.96 2.80
C ALA A 325 3.52 2.99 3.16
N GLY A 326 3.44 1.72 2.73
CA GLY A 326 4.49 0.74 2.98
C GLY A 326 4.68 0.44 4.46
N LEU A 327 3.60 0.53 5.24
CA LEU A 327 3.60 0.16 6.65
C LEU A 327 3.76 -1.35 6.78
N GLY A 328 4.49 -1.80 7.80
CA GLY A 328 4.57 -3.19 8.19
C GLY A 328 3.45 -3.56 9.16
N ASP A 329 3.15 -4.85 9.23
CA ASP A 329 2.24 -5.36 10.25
C ASP A 329 2.89 -5.27 11.63
N GLU A 330 2.17 -4.69 12.58
CA GLU A 330 2.63 -4.56 13.95
C GLU A 330 2.22 -5.76 14.82
N TYR A 331 1.27 -6.56 14.35
CA TYR A 331 0.96 -7.80 15.06
C TYR A 331 2.07 -8.84 14.87
N PHE A 332 2.33 -9.59 15.95
CA PHE A 332 3.34 -10.65 15.96
C PHE A 332 2.76 -12.03 16.22
N SER A 333 1.49 -12.10 16.61
CA SER A 333 0.93 -13.37 17.05
C SER A 333 0.30 -14.15 15.89
N SER A 334 -0.07 -13.53 14.76
CA SER A 334 -0.87 -14.16 13.68
C SER A 334 -0.23 -15.40 13.05
N THR A 335 -1.05 -16.29 12.49
CA THR A 335 -0.58 -17.31 11.53
C THR A 335 -0.27 -16.64 10.19
N VAL A 336 0.95 -16.83 9.67
CA VAL A 336 1.43 -16.30 8.39
C VAL A 336 1.96 -17.43 7.48
N ALA A 337 2.11 -17.17 6.19
CA ALA A 337 2.68 -18.11 5.21
C ALA A 337 4.20 -18.02 5.12
N TYR A 338 4.77 -16.99 5.73
CA TYR A 338 6.16 -16.58 5.55
C TYR A 338 7.08 -17.32 6.51
N GLN A 339 8.27 -17.63 6.01
CA GLN A 339 9.41 -18.11 6.77
C GLN A 339 10.47 -17.00 6.71
N ASP A 340 10.84 -16.46 7.88
CA ASP A 340 11.89 -15.45 8.02
C ASP A 340 11.64 -14.14 7.25
N PHE A 341 10.39 -13.63 7.28
CA PHE A 341 10.03 -12.39 6.58
C PHE A 341 10.87 -11.18 7.04
N TYR A 342 11.15 -11.10 8.34
CA TYR A 342 12.14 -10.20 8.93
C TYR A 342 13.29 -11.02 9.50
N PRO A 343 14.38 -11.21 8.76
CA PRO A 343 15.54 -11.93 9.27
C PRO A 343 16.11 -11.26 10.52
N GLU A 344 16.49 -12.07 11.51
CA GLU A 344 17.08 -11.58 12.76
C GLU A 344 18.30 -10.69 12.47
N GLY A 345 18.39 -9.56 13.19
CA GLY A 345 19.48 -8.59 13.04
C GLY A 345 19.41 -7.72 11.77
N THR A 346 18.41 -7.89 10.91
CA THR A 346 18.20 -7.02 9.74
C THR A 346 17.17 -5.95 10.07
N GLU A 347 17.52 -4.69 9.86
CA GLU A 347 16.59 -3.58 10.08
C GLU A 347 15.47 -3.62 9.02
N PRO A 348 14.19 -3.72 9.40
CA PRO A 348 13.07 -3.61 8.45
C PRO A 348 13.16 -2.33 7.61
N TRP A 349 12.63 -2.30 6.40
CA TRP A 349 12.60 -1.05 5.62
C TRP A 349 11.34 -0.22 5.92
N GLU A 350 10.31 -0.88 6.45
CA GLU A 350 9.03 -0.32 6.85
C GLU A 350 9.25 0.74 7.95
N PRO A 351 8.53 1.87 7.89
CA PRO A 351 8.78 3.00 8.78
C PRO A 351 8.31 2.75 10.22
N ASN A 352 7.35 1.86 10.44
CA ASN A 352 6.72 1.56 11.73
C ASN A 352 7.23 0.27 12.39
N LEU A 353 8.33 -0.31 11.90
CA LEU A 353 8.99 -1.46 12.52
C LEU A 353 10.49 -1.20 12.65
N THR A 354 11.11 -1.72 13.69
CA THR A 354 12.57 -1.64 13.85
C THR A 354 13.13 -2.90 14.51
N ALA A 355 14.35 -3.31 14.13
CA ALA A 355 15.09 -4.35 14.84
C ALA A 355 15.79 -3.80 16.09
N LEU A 356 15.85 -2.46 16.23
CA LEU A 356 16.40 -1.75 17.38
C LEU A 356 17.82 -2.20 17.77
N ALA A 357 18.69 -2.43 16.77
CA ALA A 357 20.08 -2.82 17.01
C ALA A 357 20.84 -1.77 17.84
N ASP A 358 20.51 -0.49 17.65
CA ASP A 358 20.97 0.62 18.49
C ASP A 358 19.77 1.47 18.95
N PRO A 359 19.41 1.44 20.26
CA PRO A 359 18.36 2.30 20.83
C PRO A 359 18.54 3.79 20.55
N ALA A 360 19.78 4.27 20.37
CA ALA A 360 20.05 5.66 20.05
C ALA A 360 19.63 6.05 18.63
N GLN A 361 19.49 5.06 17.74
CA GLN A 361 19.12 5.20 16.32
C GLN A 361 17.69 4.74 16.03
N LEU A 362 16.82 4.74 17.04
CA LEU A 362 15.39 4.47 16.85
C LEU A 362 14.81 5.35 15.73
N LYS A 363 14.16 4.71 14.75
CA LYS A 363 13.65 5.34 13.52
C LYS A 363 12.77 6.58 13.76
N TRP A 364 11.95 6.53 14.80
CA TRP A 364 10.98 7.57 15.16
C TRP A 364 11.33 8.26 16.49
N LYS A 365 12.62 8.29 16.85
CA LYS A 365 13.10 8.90 18.09
C LYS A 365 12.63 10.34 18.28
N HIS A 366 12.48 11.12 17.21
CA HIS A 366 11.98 12.49 17.25
C HIS A 366 10.51 12.62 17.70
N LEU A 367 9.76 11.52 17.72
CA LEU A 367 8.38 11.44 18.22
C LEU A 367 8.29 10.89 19.65
N VAL A 368 9.40 10.40 20.20
CA VAL A 368 9.47 9.83 21.55
C VAL A 368 9.60 10.96 22.57
N GLU A 369 8.73 10.96 23.58
CA GLU A 369 8.80 11.93 24.68
C GLU A 369 10.07 11.71 25.53
N PRO A 370 10.78 12.77 25.96
CA PRO A 370 11.94 12.65 26.83
C PRO A 370 11.65 11.80 28.07
N GLY A 371 12.55 10.86 28.39
CA GLY A 371 12.42 9.96 29.54
C GLY A 371 11.64 8.68 29.26
N THR A 372 11.04 8.50 28.08
CA THR A 372 10.45 7.21 27.68
C THR A 372 11.55 6.15 27.52
N PRO A 373 11.49 5.00 28.23
CA PRO A 373 12.48 3.94 28.08
C PRO A 373 12.44 3.33 26.68
N ILE A 374 13.61 3.02 26.12
CA ILE A 374 13.78 2.31 24.84
C ILE A 374 14.70 1.09 25.10
N PRO A 375 14.21 -0.15 24.97
CA PRO A 375 12.84 -0.56 24.67
C PRO A 375 11.80 -0.11 25.70
N THR A 376 10.56 0.10 25.26
CA THR A 376 9.47 0.57 26.13
C THR A 376 8.74 -0.62 26.75
N PRO A 377 8.69 -0.73 28.09
CA PRO A 377 8.13 -1.90 28.75
C PRO A 377 6.60 -1.91 28.67
N TRP A 378 6.04 -3.11 28.52
CA TRP A 378 4.60 -3.38 28.55
C TRP A 378 4.33 -4.81 28.98
N ASP A 379 3.11 -5.12 29.43
CA ASP A 379 2.73 -6.45 29.91
C ASP A 379 2.47 -7.46 28.77
N LYS A 380 3.53 -7.72 27.99
CA LYS A 380 3.51 -8.64 26.85
C LYS A 380 3.05 -10.05 27.24
N ALA A 381 3.49 -10.54 28.40
CA ALA A 381 3.16 -11.89 28.88
C ALA A 381 1.64 -12.08 29.07
N THR A 382 0.97 -11.11 29.70
CA THR A 382 -0.50 -11.16 29.85
C THR A 382 -1.21 -11.08 28.50
N TYR A 383 -0.72 -10.25 27.58
CA TYR A 383 -1.25 -10.17 26.22
C TYR A 383 -1.15 -11.50 25.48
N GLU A 384 0.02 -12.15 25.50
CA GLU A 384 0.26 -13.43 24.83
C GLU A 384 -0.62 -14.54 25.41
N ALA A 385 -0.71 -14.61 26.74
CA ALA A 385 -1.56 -15.57 27.44
C ALA A 385 -3.03 -15.42 27.03
N LYS A 386 -3.56 -14.18 27.04
CA LYS A 386 -4.96 -13.91 26.66
C LYS A 386 -5.23 -14.14 25.19
N THR A 387 -4.30 -13.74 24.32
CA THR A 387 -4.39 -13.99 22.87
C THR A 387 -4.44 -15.49 22.59
N GLY A 388 -3.60 -16.27 23.26
CA GLY A 388 -3.60 -17.73 23.16
C GLY A 388 -4.90 -18.36 23.65
N GLU A 389 -5.45 -17.88 24.76
CA GLU A 389 -6.75 -18.31 25.28
C GLU A 389 -7.88 -18.08 24.27
N PHE A 390 -7.98 -16.84 23.76
CA PHE A 390 -8.97 -16.44 22.77
C PHE A 390 -8.91 -17.31 21.51
N ARG A 391 -7.71 -17.60 21.00
CA ARG A 391 -7.54 -18.47 19.81
C ARG A 391 -8.01 -19.89 20.05
N ARG A 392 -7.67 -20.47 21.22
CA ARG A 392 -8.17 -21.80 21.62
C ARG A 392 -9.68 -21.79 21.77
N GLN A 393 -10.26 -20.70 22.28
CA GLN A 393 -11.72 -20.54 22.34
C GLN A 393 -12.35 -20.54 20.94
N VAL A 394 -11.87 -19.71 20.02
CA VAL A 394 -12.39 -19.64 18.64
C VAL A 394 -12.21 -20.96 17.89
N SER A 395 -11.06 -21.61 18.05
CA SER A 395 -10.81 -22.94 17.47
C SER A 395 -11.83 -23.98 17.98
N ARG A 396 -12.09 -24.02 19.29
CA ARG A 396 -13.11 -24.91 19.88
C ARG A 396 -14.52 -24.58 19.41
N LEU A 397 -14.88 -23.30 19.28
CA LEU A 397 -16.17 -22.87 18.75
C LEU A 397 -16.37 -23.39 17.32
N ARG A 398 -15.37 -23.19 16.44
CA ARG A 398 -15.42 -23.70 15.07
C ARG A 398 -15.51 -25.22 15.00
N ALA A 399 -14.72 -25.93 15.80
CA ALA A 399 -14.75 -27.40 15.85
C ALA A 399 -16.12 -27.95 16.29
N LYS A 400 -16.89 -27.18 17.06
CA LYS A 400 -18.25 -27.52 17.50
C LYS A 400 -19.35 -27.06 16.54
N GLY A 401 -19.01 -26.49 15.38
CA GLY A 401 -19.99 -25.94 14.44
C GLY A 401 -20.74 -24.73 14.98
N ALA A 402 -20.11 -23.93 15.86
CA ALA A 402 -20.69 -22.69 16.35
C ALA A 402 -21.06 -21.74 15.20
N SER A 403 -22.14 -20.98 15.37
CA SER A 403 -22.56 -20.00 14.37
C SER A 403 -21.55 -18.86 14.25
N GLU A 404 -21.53 -18.19 13.10
CA GLU A 404 -20.70 -16.98 12.88
C GLU A 404 -21.01 -15.91 13.94
N GLU A 405 -22.25 -15.83 14.42
CA GLU A 405 -22.63 -14.92 15.49
C GLU A 405 -21.94 -15.26 16.82
N GLN A 406 -21.86 -16.55 17.19
CA GLN A 406 -21.16 -16.98 18.41
C GLN A 406 -19.65 -16.68 18.32
N ILE A 407 -19.05 -16.89 17.15
CA ILE A 407 -17.65 -16.55 16.89
C ILE A 407 -17.46 -15.03 17.01
N ARG A 408 -18.36 -14.24 16.42
CA ARG A 408 -18.35 -12.78 16.48
C ARG A 408 -18.44 -12.27 17.92
N GLN A 409 -19.29 -12.84 18.76
CA GLN A 409 -19.39 -12.45 20.17
C GLN A 409 -18.08 -12.72 20.95
N ALA A 410 -17.40 -13.83 20.67
CA ALA A 410 -16.08 -14.09 21.23
C ALA A 410 -15.03 -13.06 20.74
N GLU A 411 -15.06 -12.70 19.45
CA GLU A 411 -14.21 -11.64 18.89
C GLU A 411 -14.47 -10.29 19.57
N LEU A 412 -15.73 -9.88 19.73
CA LEU A 412 -16.11 -8.61 20.37
C LEU A 412 -15.69 -8.56 21.83
N THR A 413 -15.87 -9.66 22.58
CA THR A 413 -15.42 -9.77 23.97
C THR A 413 -13.90 -9.59 24.06
N TYR A 414 -13.15 -10.21 23.15
CA TYR A 414 -11.71 -10.07 23.09
C TYR A 414 -11.27 -8.65 22.71
N GLN A 415 -11.96 -7.99 21.77
CA GLN A 415 -11.68 -6.59 21.43
C GLN A 415 -11.94 -5.63 22.59
N HIS A 416 -13.01 -5.86 23.35
CA HIS A 416 -13.30 -5.07 24.55
C HIS A 416 -12.17 -5.19 25.57
N TRP A 417 -11.71 -6.43 25.81
CA TRP A 417 -10.57 -6.69 26.69
C TRP A 417 -9.29 -6.01 26.19
N LEU A 418 -8.96 -6.10 24.89
CA LEU A 418 -7.78 -5.45 24.32
C LEU A 418 -7.79 -3.94 24.57
N LYS A 419 -8.93 -3.29 24.37
CA LYS A 419 -9.07 -1.84 24.61
C LYS A 419 -8.78 -1.48 26.06
N GLN A 420 -9.32 -2.23 27.02
CA GLN A 420 -9.08 -2.01 28.45
C GLN A 420 -7.63 -2.30 28.83
N PHE A 421 -7.09 -3.41 28.33
CA PHE A 421 -5.74 -3.86 28.60
C PHE A 421 -4.69 -2.83 28.12
N PHE A 422 -4.83 -2.31 26.89
CA PHE A 422 -3.90 -1.30 26.38
C PHE A 422 -4.02 0.04 27.09
N ALA A 423 -5.23 0.43 27.49
CA ALA A 423 -5.44 1.67 28.25
C ALA A 423 -4.83 1.61 29.66
N SER A 424 -4.67 0.42 30.24
CA SER A 424 -4.10 0.25 31.59
C SER A 424 -2.58 0.14 31.61
N GLN A 425 -1.90 0.12 30.46
CA GLN A 425 -0.45 -0.05 30.42
C GLN A 425 0.30 1.23 30.84
N PRO A 426 1.50 1.13 31.44
CA PRO A 426 2.26 2.30 31.92
C PRO A 426 2.58 3.35 30.84
N TYR A 427 2.69 2.94 29.57
CA TYR A 427 2.99 3.80 28.43
C TYR A 427 1.84 3.87 27.42
N ALA A 428 0.59 3.71 27.90
CA ALA A 428 -0.61 3.89 27.09
C ALA A 428 -0.62 5.28 26.42
N GLY A 429 -0.82 5.29 25.10
CA GLY A 429 -0.86 6.53 24.30
C GLY A 429 0.50 7.20 24.06
N LYS A 430 1.62 6.60 24.51
CA LYS A 430 2.97 7.10 24.26
C LYS A 430 3.58 6.45 23.02
N VAL A 431 4.41 7.22 22.31
CA VAL A 431 5.29 6.69 21.27
C VAL A 431 6.55 6.14 21.95
N GLY A 432 6.90 4.90 21.64
CA GLY A 432 8.01 4.18 22.23
C GLY A 432 8.53 3.10 21.28
N ALA A 433 9.24 2.10 21.82
CA ALA A 433 9.64 0.90 21.10
C ALA A 433 9.12 -0.34 21.84
N PHE A 434 7.90 -0.75 21.52
CA PHE A 434 7.22 -1.88 22.17
C PHE A 434 7.59 -3.18 21.47
N GLU A 435 8.16 -4.13 22.20
CA GLU A 435 8.59 -5.40 21.62
C GLU A 435 7.39 -6.20 21.08
N GLY A 436 7.59 -6.86 19.94
CA GLY A 436 6.61 -7.62 19.20
C GLY A 436 6.10 -6.82 18.00
N GLY A 437 6.42 -7.28 16.80
CA GLY A 437 6.01 -6.69 15.54
C GLY A 437 6.43 -7.55 14.37
N GLY A 438 5.91 -7.30 13.17
CA GLY A 438 6.35 -7.99 11.97
C GLY A 438 6.25 -9.51 12.05
N TYR A 439 5.15 -10.04 12.60
CA TYR A 439 4.92 -11.48 12.75
C TYR A 439 5.89 -12.22 13.71
N VAL A 440 6.80 -11.52 14.39
CA VAL A 440 7.75 -12.10 15.34
C VAL A 440 7.60 -11.51 16.73
N SER A 441 7.57 -12.38 17.75
CA SER A 441 7.29 -11.95 19.12
C SER A 441 8.47 -11.19 19.75
N SER A 442 9.70 -11.48 19.36
CA SER A 442 10.92 -10.87 19.92
C SER A 442 11.83 -10.30 18.84
N GLY A 443 12.64 -9.31 19.20
CA GLY A 443 13.66 -8.72 18.32
C GLY A 443 13.15 -7.70 17.28
N ILE A 444 11.83 -7.55 17.13
CA ILE A 444 11.22 -6.47 16.35
C ILE A 444 10.32 -5.64 17.26
N TYR A 445 10.37 -4.32 17.09
CA TYR A 445 9.65 -3.35 17.90
C TYR A 445 8.73 -2.48 17.03
N ARG A 446 7.60 -2.10 17.62
CA ARG A 446 6.58 -1.22 17.03
C ARG A 446 6.45 0.09 17.82
N PRO A 447 5.91 1.15 17.22
CA PRO A 447 5.92 2.50 17.80
C PRO A 447 4.91 2.70 18.94
N ALA A 448 3.83 1.93 18.97
CA ALA A 448 2.76 2.11 19.94
C ALA A 448 2.21 0.76 20.44
N LEU A 449 1.55 0.78 21.60
CA LEU A 449 0.88 -0.40 22.13
C LEU A 449 -0.23 -0.93 21.22
N ASN A 450 -0.93 -0.01 20.55
CA ASN A 450 -2.02 -0.32 19.65
C ASN A 450 -2.02 0.64 18.45
N CYS A 451 -2.34 0.09 17.29
CA CYS A 451 -2.43 0.75 15.99
C CYS A 451 -3.41 -0.05 15.13
N ILE A 452 -3.97 0.55 14.08
CA ILE A 452 -4.72 -0.20 13.07
C ILE A 452 -3.85 -1.28 12.38
N MET A 453 -2.52 -1.10 12.35
CA MET A 453 -1.55 -2.10 11.90
C MET A 453 -1.33 -3.23 12.92
N PHE A 454 -1.88 -3.13 14.13
CA PHE A 454 -1.67 -4.08 15.22
C PHE A 454 -2.91 -4.93 15.55
N SER A 455 -4.08 -4.31 15.74
CA SER A 455 -5.27 -5.04 16.19
C SER A 455 -6.50 -4.77 15.33
N LYS A 456 -7.45 -5.71 15.37
CA LYS A 456 -8.70 -5.58 14.63
C LYS A 456 -9.58 -4.49 15.23
N GLY A 457 -9.88 -3.47 14.45
CA GLY A 457 -10.83 -2.42 14.84
C GLY A 457 -10.58 -1.17 14.03
N LEU A 458 -11.65 -0.46 13.65
CA LEU A 458 -11.51 0.84 13.01
C LEU A 458 -11.12 1.86 14.09
N GLN A 459 -9.83 2.13 14.17
CA GLN A 459 -9.17 3.05 15.10
C GLN A 459 -8.08 3.81 14.35
N ASP A 460 -7.52 4.84 14.98
CA ASP A 460 -6.46 5.62 14.34
C ASP A 460 -5.16 4.83 14.18
N PHE A 461 -4.39 5.21 13.16
CA PHE A 461 -2.98 4.87 13.06
C PHE A 461 -2.23 5.51 14.24
N ASP A 462 -1.17 4.87 14.73
CA ASP A 462 -0.29 5.50 15.72
C ASP A 462 0.47 6.70 15.10
N PRO A 463 1.07 7.59 15.91
CA PRO A 463 1.74 8.79 15.40
C PRO A 463 2.84 8.55 14.35
N VAL A 464 3.55 7.43 14.40
CA VAL A 464 4.61 7.08 13.44
C VAL A 464 4.01 6.64 12.11
N CYS A 465 2.96 5.81 12.16
CA CYS A 465 2.18 5.48 10.97
C CYS A 465 1.52 6.72 10.35
N GLN A 466 0.97 7.63 11.16
CA GLN A 466 0.40 8.89 10.67
C GLN A 466 1.45 9.78 9.99
N GLU A 467 2.65 9.90 10.54
CA GLU A 467 3.76 10.64 9.91
C GLU A 467 4.17 9.99 8.58
N ALA A 468 4.34 8.67 8.55
CA ALA A 468 4.71 7.93 7.34
C ALA A 468 3.67 8.11 6.22
N ILE A 469 2.39 7.96 6.53
CA ILE A 469 1.29 8.21 5.59
C ILE A 469 1.33 9.66 5.10
N THR A 470 1.45 10.63 6.00
CA THR A 470 1.47 12.06 5.64
C THR A 470 2.61 12.39 4.68
N ARG A 471 3.81 11.82 4.88
CA ARG A 471 4.96 12.00 3.98
C ARG A 471 4.69 11.47 2.57
N VAL A 472 3.96 10.36 2.44
CA VAL A 472 3.57 9.83 1.13
C VAL A 472 2.49 10.72 0.48
N ILE A 473 1.52 11.23 1.25
CA ILE A 473 0.54 12.19 0.73
C ILE A 473 1.24 13.48 0.25
N ASP A 474 2.23 13.98 1.00
CA ASP A 474 3.04 15.14 0.62
C ASP A 474 3.80 14.93 -0.69
N TYR A 475 4.37 13.74 -0.90
CA TYR A 475 5.00 13.37 -2.16
C TYR A 475 4.02 13.45 -3.35
N TYR A 476 2.88 12.78 -3.26
CA TYR A 476 1.91 12.72 -4.36
C TYR A 476 1.23 14.06 -4.64
N THR A 477 1.04 14.92 -3.63
CA THR A 477 0.47 16.26 -3.85
C THR A 477 1.51 17.35 -4.15
N GLY A 478 2.71 16.98 -4.60
CA GLY A 478 3.73 17.93 -5.05
C GLY A 478 4.38 18.79 -3.96
N ARG A 479 4.27 18.41 -2.69
CA ARG A 479 4.98 19.07 -1.58
C ARG A 479 6.38 18.49 -1.35
N GLY A 480 6.75 17.48 -2.13
CA GLY A 480 7.97 16.69 -1.99
C GLY A 480 7.84 15.64 -0.89
N TYR A 481 8.76 14.67 -0.88
CA TYR A 481 8.86 13.71 0.22
C TYR A 481 9.73 14.32 1.33
N PRO A 482 9.18 14.65 2.51
CA PRO A 482 9.98 15.22 3.58
C PRO A 482 11.00 14.19 4.04
N LYS A 483 12.28 14.56 4.11
CA LYS A 483 13.27 13.77 4.85
C LYS A 483 12.87 13.83 6.33
N SER A 484 12.97 12.70 7.04
CA SER A 484 12.78 12.73 8.49
C SER A 484 13.74 13.77 9.06
N LYS A 485 13.30 14.53 10.07
CA LYS A 485 14.22 15.44 10.77
C LYS A 485 15.36 14.55 11.28
N ALA A 486 16.56 14.79 10.78
CA ALA A 486 17.73 14.04 11.23
C ALA A 486 17.82 14.18 12.75
N ASN A 487 18.00 13.05 13.43
CA ASN A 487 18.27 12.99 14.87
C ASN A 487 19.56 13.72 15.21
#